data_AF-A0A496UZL2-F1
#
_entry.id   AF-A0A496UZL2-F1
#
_cell.length_a   1.000
_cell.length_b   1.000
_cell.length_c   1.000
_cell.angle_alpha   90.00
_cell.angle_beta   90.00
_cell.angle_gamma   90.00
#
_symmetry.space_group_name_H-M   'P 1'
#
loop_
_entity.id
_entity.type
_entity.pdbx_description
1 polymer ?
#
loop_
_entity_poly.entity_id
_entity_poly.type
_entity_poly.pdbx_seq_one_letter_code
_entity_poly.pdbx_strand_id
1 'polypeptide(L)'
;MDESYNAVFKLFATHQIERAKALNSLERSRAVSEMPQELKSLFYGLQLFEGESDMNLELTPEQVKKAGQLFGKSYLSTLSPEERLEGINPRDVMSQFKLAERLAGINSREMMNHFRQMDRQKGLSIEEIVTN
;
A
#
# COMPACT_ATOMS: atom_id res chain seq x y z
N MET A 1 10.48 -7.21 -32.44
CA MET A 1 9.06 -7.61 -32.34
C MET A 1 8.92 -9.06 -31.89
N ASP A 2 9.54 -9.42 -30.77
CA ASP A 2 9.25 -10.65 -30.03
C ASP A 2 8.74 -10.26 -28.63
N GLU A 3 7.87 -9.23 -28.66
CA GLU A 3 7.64 -8.26 -27.61
C GLU A 3 6.41 -8.64 -26.78
N SER A 4 6.55 -8.67 -25.46
CA SER A 4 5.51 -8.92 -24.45
C SER A 4 4.87 -10.32 -24.42
N TYR A 5 4.36 -10.86 -25.53
CA TYR A 5 3.55 -12.09 -25.52
C TYR A 5 4.33 -13.30 -25.00
N ASN A 6 5.57 -13.46 -25.46
CA ASN A 6 6.44 -14.57 -25.05
C ASN A 6 6.94 -14.47 -23.61
N ALA A 7 6.88 -13.28 -22.98
CA ALA A 7 7.34 -13.10 -21.61
C ALA A 7 6.48 -13.91 -20.62
N VAL A 8 5.17 -14.01 -20.87
CA VAL A 8 4.26 -14.78 -19.99
C VAL A 8 4.62 -16.26 -19.96
N PHE A 9 4.89 -16.86 -21.12
CA PHE A 9 5.31 -18.27 -21.21
C PHE A 9 6.72 -18.47 -20.62
N LYS A 10 7.61 -17.50 -20.81
CA LYS A 10 8.97 -17.54 -20.26
C LYS A 10 9.03 -17.41 -18.73
N LEU A 11 7.94 -17.06 -18.04
CA LEU A 11 7.83 -17.17 -16.58
C LEU A 11 8.04 -18.61 -16.08
N PHE A 12 7.71 -19.58 -16.92
CA PHE A 12 7.81 -21.00 -16.61
C PHE A 12 9.02 -21.65 -17.29
N ALA A 13 9.94 -20.84 -17.85
CA ALA A 13 11.16 -21.36 -18.43
C ALA A 13 12.04 -22.01 -17.35
N THR A 14 12.53 -23.22 -17.65
CA THR A 14 13.48 -23.95 -16.80
C THR A 14 14.77 -23.16 -16.58
N HIS A 15 15.19 -22.38 -17.58
CA HIS A 15 16.36 -21.51 -17.47
C HIS A 15 16.05 -20.27 -16.62
N GLN A 16 16.67 -20.19 -15.44
CA GLN A 16 16.52 -19.08 -14.49
C GLN A 16 16.76 -17.70 -15.10
N ILE A 17 17.73 -17.59 -16.02
CA ILE A 17 18.04 -16.32 -16.73
C ILE A 17 16.86 -15.86 -17.59
N GLU A 18 16.22 -16.78 -18.33
CA GLU A 18 15.08 -16.44 -19.18
C GLU A 18 13.85 -16.08 -18.35
N ARG A 19 13.61 -16.79 -17.24
CA ARG A 19 12.55 -16.44 -16.28
C ARG A 19 12.78 -15.06 -15.65
N ALA A 20 14.01 -14.76 -15.21
CA ALA A 20 14.34 -13.47 -14.61
C ALA A 20 14.16 -12.31 -15.61
N LYS A 21 14.53 -12.51 -16.89
CA LYS A 21 14.27 -11.53 -17.96
C LYS A 21 12.77 -11.32 -18.17
N ALA A 22 11.99 -12.40 -18.17
CA ALA A 22 10.54 -12.34 -18.31
C ALA A 22 9.86 -11.57 -17.17
N LEU A 23 10.21 -11.87 -15.92
CA LEU A 23 9.71 -11.16 -14.74
C LEU A 23 10.01 -9.65 -14.83
N ASN A 24 11.27 -9.28 -15.08
CA ASN A 24 11.66 -7.87 -15.22
C ASN A 24 10.94 -7.17 -16.38
N SER A 25 10.73 -7.87 -17.50
CA SER A 25 10.01 -7.32 -18.64
C SER A 25 8.54 -7.07 -18.32
N LEU A 26 7.90 -7.97 -17.57
CA LEU A 26 6.50 -7.83 -17.17
C LEU A 26 6.32 -6.75 -16.11
N GLU A 27 7.19 -6.66 -15.10
CA GLU A 27 7.17 -5.60 -14.07
C GLU A 27 7.26 -4.19 -14.68
N ARG A 28 8.10 -4.02 -15.71
CA ARG A 28 8.28 -2.72 -16.38
C ARG A 28 7.15 -2.38 -17.35
N SER A 29 6.30 -3.35 -17.67
CA SER A 29 5.15 -3.15 -18.54
C SER A 29 3.91 -2.75 -17.73
N ARG A 30 2.91 -2.15 -18.40
CA ARG A 30 1.59 -1.92 -17.79
C ARG A 30 0.81 -3.20 -17.50
N ALA A 31 1.29 -4.35 -17.98
CA ALA A 31 0.60 -5.63 -17.83
C ALA A 31 0.40 -6.01 -16.36
N VAL A 32 1.34 -5.70 -15.46
CA VAL A 32 1.19 -6.02 -14.02
C VAL A 32 0.15 -5.14 -13.34
N SER A 33 0.04 -3.85 -13.72
CA SER A 33 -1.01 -2.97 -13.18
C SER A 33 -2.41 -3.36 -13.65
N GLU A 34 -2.53 -3.77 -14.92
CA GLU A 34 -3.79 -4.13 -15.58
C GLU A 34 -4.20 -5.60 -15.32
N MET A 35 -3.33 -6.39 -14.68
CA MET A 35 -3.58 -7.79 -14.35
C MET A 35 -4.72 -7.95 -13.33
N PRO A 36 -5.62 -8.94 -13.51
CA PRO A 36 -6.58 -9.37 -12.51
C PRO A 36 -5.92 -9.65 -11.15
N GLN A 37 -6.65 -9.42 -10.07
CA GLN A 37 -6.07 -9.46 -8.73
C GLN A 37 -5.55 -10.86 -8.35
N GLU A 38 -6.25 -11.88 -8.80
CA GLU A 38 -5.91 -13.29 -8.60
C GLU A 38 -4.55 -13.62 -9.23
N LEU A 39 -4.27 -13.00 -10.38
CA LEU A 39 -3.03 -13.19 -11.11
C LEU A 39 -1.88 -12.35 -10.54
N LYS A 40 -2.15 -11.22 -9.88
CA LYS A 40 -1.12 -10.42 -9.18
C LYS A 40 -0.48 -11.21 -8.04
N SER A 41 -1.28 -11.90 -7.24
CA SER A 41 -0.78 -12.78 -6.17
C SER A 41 0.10 -13.91 -6.72
N LEU A 42 -0.31 -14.53 -7.83
CA LEU A 42 0.50 -15.55 -8.51
C LEU A 42 1.81 -14.95 -9.05
N PHE A 43 1.75 -13.78 -9.69
CA PHE A 43 2.92 -13.10 -10.23
C PHE A 43 3.95 -12.76 -9.14
N TYR A 44 3.52 -12.19 -8.02
CA TYR A 44 4.40 -11.90 -6.89
C TYR A 44 4.91 -13.18 -6.22
N GLY A 45 4.11 -14.25 -6.18
CA GLY A 45 4.55 -15.56 -5.71
C GLY A 45 5.70 -16.11 -6.56
N LEU A 46 5.58 -16.04 -7.89
CA LEU A 46 6.62 -16.50 -8.82
C LEU A 46 7.95 -15.75 -8.70
N GLN A 47 7.95 -14.50 -8.19
CA GLN A 47 9.17 -13.74 -7.92
C GLN A 47 9.96 -14.25 -6.72
N LEU A 48 9.33 -15.04 -5.84
CA LEU A 48 9.98 -15.58 -4.65
C LEU A 48 10.74 -16.86 -4.92
N PHE A 49 10.33 -17.61 -5.95
CA PHE A 49 10.94 -18.88 -6.27
C PHE A 49 12.08 -18.69 -7.25
N GLU A 50 13.31 -18.68 -6.73
CA GLU A 50 14.53 -18.71 -7.52
C GLU A 50 14.94 -20.15 -7.85
N GLY A 51 14.32 -20.75 -8.86
CA GLY A 51 14.96 -21.79 -9.68
C GLY A 51 14.15 -23.07 -9.79
N GLU A 52 14.85 -24.17 -10.03
CA GLU A 52 14.41 -25.54 -9.78
C GLU A 52 14.60 -25.81 -8.29
N SER A 53 13.69 -25.33 -7.45
CA SER A 53 13.82 -25.55 -6.01
C SER A 53 13.28 -26.94 -5.68
N ASP A 54 14.12 -27.79 -5.08
CA ASP A 54 13.67 -28.96 -4.34
C ASP A 54 12.53 -28.53 -3.39
N MET A 55 11.52 -29.38 -3.20
CA MET A 55 10.34 -29.06 -2.36
C MET A 55 10.69 -28.81 -0.88
N ASN A 56 11.98 -28.89 -0.50
CA ASN A 56 12.52 -28.38 0.77
C ASN A 56 13.02 -26.94 0.60
N LEU A 57 12.09 -26.00 0.45
CA LEU A 57 12.42 -24.58 0.38
C LEU A 57 12.68 -24.04 1.79
N GLU A 58 13.95 -23.90 2.16
CA GLU A 58 14.34 -23.11 3.34
C GLU A 58 14.53 -21.65 2.95
N LEU A 59 13.65 -20.77 3.46
CA LEU A 59 13.75 -19.33 3.22
C LEU A 59 14.67 -18.68 4.26
N THR A 60 15.62 -17.86 3.79
CA THR A 60 16.38 -17.00 4.69
C THR A 60 15.48 -15.90 5.28
N PRO A 61 15.83 -15.31 6.43
CA PRO A 61 15.10 -14.17 7.00
C PRO A 61 14.89 -13.02 6.01
N GLU A 62 15.89 -12.74 5.16
CA GLU A 62 15.81 -11.71 4.12
C GLU A 62 14.79 -12.07 3.03
N GLN A 63 14.74 -13.34 2.62
CA GLN A 63 13.75 -13.83 1.66
C GLN A 63 12.34 -13.79 2.23
N VAL A 64 12.14 -14.15 3.51
CA VAL A 64 10.86 -14.01 4.21
C VAL A 64 10.42 -12.55 4.26
N LYS A 65 11.34 -11.63 4.59
CA LYS A 65 11.05 -10.19 4.59
C LYS A 65 10.64 -9.68 3.21
N LYS A 66 11.36 -10.11 2.16
CA LYS A 66 11.04 -9.76 0.77
C LYS A 66 9.67 -10.30 0.36
N ALA A 67 9.35 -11.54 0.72
CA ALA A 67 8.02 -12.14 0.52
C ALA A 67 6.93 -11.34 1.21
N GLY A 68 7.10 -11.02 2.49
CA GLY A 68 6.16 -10.20 3.25
C GLY A 68 5.92 -8.83 2.62
N GLN A 69 6.96 -8.20 2.06
CA GLN A 69 6.81 -6.91 1.36
C GLN A 69 6.05 -7.04 0.04
N LEU A 70 6.30 -8.09 -0.75
CA LEU A 70 5.62 -8.31 -2.02
C LEU A 70 4.14 -8.66 -1.81
N PHE A 71 3.86 -9.64 -0.95
CA PHE A 71 2.48 -10.00 -0.60
C PHE A 71 1.76 -8.88 0.13
N GLY A 72 2.45 -8.16 1.03
CA GLY A 72 1.91 -6.99 1.71
C GLY A 72 1.48 -5.91 0.73
N LYS A 73 2.28 -5.59 -0.29
CA LYS A 73 1.87 -4.64 -1.35
C LYS A 73 0.66 -5.13 -2.13
N SER A 74 0.63 -6.41 -2.51
CA SER A 74 -0.50 -7.00 -3.23
C SER A 74 -1.78 -6.95 -2.41
N TYR A 75 -1.72 -7.36 -1.14
CA TYR A 75 -2.86 -7.34 -0.23
C TYR A 75 -3.32 -5.92 0.06
N LEU A 76 -2.41 -5.02 0.42
CA LEU A 76 -2.77 -3.62 0.68
C LEU A 76 -3.44 -2.99 -0.55
N SER A 77 -3.06 -3.37 -1.78
CA SER A 77 -3.70 -2.85 -2.99
C SER A 77 -5.19 -3.17 -3.12
N THR A 78 -5.70 -4.20 -2.44
CA THR A 78 -7.13 -4.54 -2.44
C THR A 78 -7.94 -3.76 -1.42
N LEU A 79 -7.27 -3.18 -0.43
CA LEU A 79 -7.92 -2.49 0.68
C LEU A 79 -8.18 -1.02 0.34
N SER A 80 -9.29 -0.47 0.84
CA SER A 80 -9.56 0.96 0.87
C SER A 80 -8.54 1.69 1.76
N PRO A 81 -8.35 3.01 1.61
CA PRO A 81 -7.51 3.78 2.52
C PRO A 81 -7.89 3.61 4.00
N GLU A 82 -9.19 3.52 4.30
CA GLU A 82 -9.72 3.35 5.66
C GLU A 82 -9.33 1.99 6.24
N GLU A 83 -9.51 0.91 5.48
CA GLU A 83 -9.13 -0.45 5.88
C GLU A 83 -7.62 -0.58 6.10
N ARG A 84 -6.80 0.10 5.29
CA ARG A 84 -5.33 0.11 5.46
C ARG A 84 -4.88 0.80 6.74
N LEU A 85 -5.67 1.74 7.23
CA LEU A 85 -5.36 2.54 8.42
C LEU A 85 -6.07 2.01 9.67
N GLU A 86 -6.84 0.93 9.56
CA GLU A 86 -7.53 0.32 10.68
C GLU A 86 -6.54 -0.09 11.78
N GLY A 87 -6.88 0.28 13.03
CA GLY A 87 -6.02 0.02 14.20
C GLY A 87 -4.78 0.92 14.31
N ILE A 88 -4.50 1.78 13.34
CA ILE A 88 -3.42 2.79 13.43
C ILE A 88 -3.94 4.02 14.16
N ASN A 89 -3.18 4.52 15.13
CA ASN A 89 -3.53 5.76 15.81
C ASN A 89 -3.52 6.93 14.81
N PRO A 90 -4.60 7.72 14.70
CA PRO A 90 -4.65 8.86 13.78
C PRO A 90 -3.50 9.87 13.98
N ARG A 91 -2.99 10.03 15.21
CA ARG A 91 -1.85 10.91 15.49
C ARG A 91 -0.57 10.42 14.83
N ASP A 92 -0.34 9.11 14.80
CA ASP A 92 0.85 8.51 14.20
C ASP A 92 0.79 8.66 12.68
N VAL A 93 -0.39 8.49 12.08
CA VAL A 93 -0.61 8.78 10.65
C VAL A 93 -0.32 10.25 10.35
N MET A 94 -0.93 11.16 11.11
CA MET A 94 -0.74 12.60 10.93
C MET A 94 0.71 13.04 11.12
N SER A 95 1.48 12.36 11.97
CA SER A 95 2.90 12.66 12.21
C SER A 95 3.77 12.60 10.95
N GLN A 96 3.37 11.78 9.96
CA GLN A 96 4.10 11.58 8.71
C GLN A 96 3.95 12.75 7.72
N PHE A 97 2.95 13.62 7.90
CA PHE A 97 2.68 14.76 7.01
C PHE A 97 3.35 16.03 7.52
N LYS A 98 3.82 16.89 6.62
CA LYS A 98 4.28 18.25 6.97
C LYS A 98 3.12 19.11 7.43
N LEU A 99 3.39 20.13 8.25
CA LEU A 99 2.34 21.01 8.77
C LEU A 99 1.50 21.63 7.64
N ALA A 100 2.12 22.08 6.55
CA ALA A 100 1.40 22.64 5.40
C ALA A 100 0.42 21.65 4.76
N GLU A 101 0.76 20.36 4.70
CA GLU A 101 -0.11 19.31 4.15
C GLU A 101 -1.26 18.98 5.11
N ARG A 102 -1.00 19.01 6.43
CA ARG A 102 -2.06 18.83 7.45
C ARG A 102 -3.09 19.96 7.44
N LEU A 103 -2.65 21.16 7.10
CA LEU A 103 -3.49 22.35 6.99
C LEU A 103 -4.13 22.49 5.60
N ALA A 104 -3.69 21.71 4.61
CA ALA A 104 -4.26 21.72 3.28
C ALA A 104 -5.71 21.21 3.35
N GLY A 105 -6.65 22.03 2.93
CA GLY A 105 -8.09 21.74 3.03
C GLY A 105 -8.78 22.27 4.28
N ILE A 106 -8.03 22.86 5.23
CA ILE A 106 -8.64 23.60 6.34
C ILE A 106 -9.11 24.97 5.84
N ASN A 107 -10.42 25.19 5.88
CA ASN A 107 -10.99 26.51 5.64
C ASN A 107 -10.69 27.43 6.84
N SER A 108 -9.83 28.43 6.63
CA SER A 108 -9.41 29.35 7.69
C SER A 108 -10.60 30.08 8.35
N ARG A 109 -11.69 30.31 7.62
CA ARG A 109 -12.91 30.95 8.16
C ARG A 109 -13.65 30.02 9.11
N GLU A 110 -13.79 28.73 8.76
CA GLU A 110 -14.42 27.73 9.63
C GLU A 110 -13.59 27.50 10.89
N MET A 111 -12.26 27.42 10.75
CA MET A 111 -11.35 27.30 11.89
C MET A 111 -11.46 28.50 12.83
N MET A 112 -11.50 29.74 12.31
CA MET A 112 -11.71 30.94 13.13
C MET A 112 -13.08 30.97 13.82
N ASN A 113 -14.13 30.51 13.15
CA ASN A 113 -15.45 30.40 13.76
C ASN A 113 -15.44 29.40 14.92
N HIS A 114 -14.75 28.27 14.75
CA HIS A 114 -14.60 27.27 15.81
C HIS A 114 -13.83 27.84 17.01
N PHE A 115 -12.71 28.54 16.79
CA PHE A 115 -11.98 29.19 17.87
C PHE A 115 -12.82 30.25 18.60
N ARG A 116 -13.62 31.04 17.88
CA ARG A 116 -14.55 32.00 18.51
C ARG A 116 -15.63 31.31 19.34
N GLN A 117 -16.14 30.17 18.89
CA GLN A 117 -17.10 29.37 19.67
C GLN A 117 -16.44 28.83 20.94
N MET A 118 -15.22 28.27 20.83
CA MET A 118 -14.47 27.79 21.99
C MET A 118 -14.19 28.92 23.00
N ASP A 119 -13.82 30.11 22.55
CA ASP A 119 -13.59 31.25 23.44
C ASP A 119 -14.87 31.76 24.10
N ARG A 120 -16.02 31.71 23.41
CA ARG A 120 -17.34 32.00 24.02
C ARG A 120 -17.74 30.98 25.07
N GLN A 121 -17.31 29.73 24.89
CA GLN A 121 -17.60 28.63 25.81
C GLN A 121 -16.63 28.57 27.00
N LYS A 122 -15.51 29.31 26.96
CA LYS A 122 -14.61 29.41 28.12
C LYS A 122 -15.31 30.14 29.27
N GLY A 123 -15.57 29.40 30.35
CA GLY A 123 -16.19 29.92 31.56
C GLY A 123 -17.68 29.62 31.70
N LEU A 124 -18.30 28.96 30.73
CA LEU A 124 -19.66 28.43 30.85
C LEU A 124 -19.64 27.04 31.51
N SER A 125 -20.67 26.75 32.31
CA SER A 125 -20.93 25.40 32.80
C SER A 125 -21.41 24.50 31.64
N ILE A 126 -21.29 23.19 31.78
CA ILE A 126 -21.78 22.24 30.76
C ILE A 126 -23.29 22.41 30.53
N GLU A 127 -24.05 22.74 31.58
CA GLU A 127 -25.51 22.96 31.49
C GLU A 127 -25.85 24.19 30.65
N GLU A 128 -25.05 25.26 30.74
CA GLU A 128 -25.19 26.49 29.94
C GLU A 128 -24.77 26.31 28.47
N ILE A 129 -23.91 25.32 28.18
CA ILE A 129 -23.48 24.99 26.82
C ILE A 129 -24.55 24.17 26.08
N VAL A 130 -25.27 23.28 26.76
CA VAL A 130 -26.25 22.36 26.14
C VAL A 130 -27.62 23.04 25.90
N THR A 131 -27.86 24.20 26.51
CA THR A 131 -29.14 24.95 26.42
C THR A 131 -29.13 26.13 25.44
N ASN A 132 -28.00 26.45 24.80
CA ASN A 132 -27.86 27.46 23.72
C ASN A 132 -27.72 26.81 22.34
#